data_AF-A0A2K0AX51-F1
#
_entry.id   AF-A0A2K0AX51-F1
#
_cell.length_a   1.000
_cell.length_b   1.000
_cell.length_c   1.000
_cell.angle_alpha   90.00
_cell.angle_beta   90.00
_cell.angle_gamma   90.00
#
_symmetry.space_group_name_H-M   'P 1'
#
loop_
_entity.id
_entity.type
_entity.pdbx_description
1 polymer ?
#
loop_
_entity_poly.entity_id
_entity_poly.type
_entity_poly.pdbx_seq_one_letter_code
_entity_poly.pdbx_strand_id
1 'polypeptide(L)'
;MNQNKLVDTTELAIQYEDELIYEDMLDIQVQNSNSILSTFIYEYENRYNTKIKAIAAVGERYSHYGSIGGNGELVGVASEEIDFLELVSNCDEFEILITDDKYIRVVKHDHDGINAMDLVLLTENEVKMYYENEYDYFNLAEFAFINKKHTKLFGSVLSSNECVA
;
A
#
# COMPACT_ATOMS: atom_id res chain seq x y z
N MET A 1 10.64 17.84 0.37
CA MET A 1 10.69 16.61 1.19
C MET A 1 10.95 15.49 0.22
N ASN A 2 12.11 14.83 0.31
CA ASN A 2 12.41 13.67 -0.55
C ASN A 2 11.66 12.47 0.04
N GLN A 3 10.41 12.27 -0.40
CA GLN A 3 9.74 11.00 -0.18
C GLN A 3 10.44 9.94 -1.03
N ASN A 4 10.69 8.75 -0.47
CA ASN A 4 11.31 7.68 -1.23
C ASN A 4 10.21 6.94 -2.01
N LYS A 5 9.94 7.44 -3.23
CA LYS A 5 8.98 6.85 -4.15
C LYS A 5 9.53 5.53 -4.68
N LEU A 6 8.76 4.47 -4.51
CA LEU A 6 9.03 3.15 -5.06
C LEU A 6 8.39 2.99 -6.44
N VAL A 7 7.17 3.52 -6.60
CA VAL A 7 6.43 3.61 -7.86
C VAL A 7 5.69 4.94 -7.93
N ASP A 8 5.67 5.57 -9.11
CA ASP A 8 4.78 6.70 -9.44
C ASP A 8 4.44 6.62 -10.94
N THR A 9 3.22 6.18 -11.25
CA THR A 9 2.77 6.00 -12.64
C THR A 9 2.70 7.32 -13.40
N THR A 10 2.43 8.43 -12.73
CA THR A 10 2.36 9.76 -13.35
C THR A 10 3.74 10.22 -13.76
N GLU A 11 4.73 10.06 -12.88
CA GLU A 11 6.13 10.38 -13.17
C GLU A 11 6.70 9.49 -14.28
N LEU A 12 6.37 8.20 -14.26
CA LEU A 12 6.75 7.25 -15.31
C LEU A 12 6.15 7.63 -16.68
N ALA A 13 4.86 7.97 -16.72
CA ALA A 13 4.19 8.37 -17.96
C ALA A 13 4.77 9.66 -18.56
N ILE A 14 5.27 10.58 -17.71
CA ILE A 14 5.97 11.79 -18.17
C ILE A 14 7.36 11.46 -18.70
N GLN A 15 8.06 10.50 -18.10
CA GLN A 15 9.42 10.11 -18.52
C GLN A 15 9.45 9.28 -19.80
N TYR A 16 8.45 8.41 -19.99
CA TYR A 16 8.42 7.44 -21.07
C TYR A 16 7.16 7.62 -21.92
N GLU A 17 7.31 8.33 -23.05
CA GLU A 17 6.22 8.49 -24.04
C GLU A 17 5.92 7.20 -24.82
N ASP A 18 6.87 6.24 -24.85
CA ASP A 18 6.69 4.94 -25.49
C ASP A 18 6.01 3.97 -24.51
N GLU A 19 4.84 3.47 -24.90
CA GLU A 19 3.98 2.60 -24.09
C GLU A 19 4.67 1.30 -23.66
N LEU A 20 5.48 0.69 -24.53
CA LEU A 20 6.19 -0.56 -24.20
C LEU A 20 7.29 -0.30 -23.16
N ILE A 21 8.02 0.81 -23.30
CA ILE A 21 9.05 1.18 -22.32
C ILE A 21 8.40 1.55 -20.98
N TYR A 22 7.27 2.25 -21.01
CA TYR A 22 6.49 2.56 -19.81
C TYR A 22 6.07 1.29 -19.07
N GLU A 23 5.47 0.31 -19.77
CA GLU A 23 5.04 -0.96 -19.19
C GLU A 23 6.21 -1.74 -18.57
N ASP A 24 7.32 -1.88 -19.30
CA ASP A 24 8.53 -2.56 -18.81
C ASP A 24 9.06 -1.90 -17.52
N MET A 25 9.08 -0.56 -17.49
CA MET A 25 9.58 0.20 -16.34
C MET A 25 8.65 0.11 -15.14
N LEU A 26 7.33 0.15 -15.37
CA LEU A 26 6.32 -0.04 -14.33
C LEU A 26 6.46 -1.42 -13.69
N ASP A 27 6.56 -2.48 -14.51
CA ASP A 27 6.74 -3.85 -14.04
C ASP A 27 8.00 -4.00 -13.18
N ILE A 28 9.12 -3.42 -13.60
CA ILE A 28 10.36 -3.43 -12.82
C ILE A 28 10.18 -2.73 -11.46
N GLN A 29 9.56 -1.54 -11.43
CA GLN A 29 9.38 -0.79 -10.18
C GLN A 29 8.42 -1.52 -9.22
N VAL A 30 7.35 -2.12 -9.74
CA VAL A 30 6.41 -2.92 -8.95
C VAL A 30 7.08 -4.19 -8.40
N GLN A 31 7.85 -4.92 -9.22
CA GLN A 31 8.60 -6.09 -8.77
C GLN A 31 9.61 -5.73 -7.66
N ASN A 32 10.31 -4.61 -7.79
CA ASN A 32 11.21 -4.11 -6.75
C ASN A 32 10.45 -3.78 -5.46
N SER A 33 9.28 -3.13 -5.58
CA SER A 33 8.40 -2.82 -4.46
C SER A 33 7.92 -4.09 -3.73
N ASN A 34 7.52 -5.11 -4.48
CA ASN A 34 7.13 -6.42 -3.94
C ASN A 34 8.31 -7.14 -3.27
N SER A 35 9.54 -6.97 -3.75
CA SER A 35 10.74 -7.49 -3.10
C SER A 35 10.99 -6.82 -1.73
N ILE A 36 10.81 -5.50 -1.65
CA ILE A 36 10.88 -4.73 -0.40
C ILE A 36 9.79 -5.22 0.57
N LEU A 37 8.55 -5.36 0.11
CA LEU A 37 7.45 -5.86 0.92
C LEU A 37 7.73 -7.28 1.44
N SER A 38 8.20 -8.18 0.58
CA SER A 38 8.54 -9.55 0.95
C SER A 38 9.64 -9.60 2.01
N THR A 39 10.68 -8.78 1.85
CA THR A 39 11.76 -8.65 2.83
C THR A 39 11.23 -8.14 4.17
N PHE A 40 10.39 -7.10 4.14
CA PHE A 40 9.80 -6.54 5.34
C PHE A 40 8.91 -7.56 6.08
N ILE A 41 8.07 -8.28 5.34
CA ILE A 41 7.22 -9.34 5.90
C ILE A 41 8.07 -10.43 6.55
N TYR A 42 9.13 -10.90 5.88
CA TYR A 42 10.05 -11.89 6.44
C TYR A 42 10.66 -11.42 7.78
N GLU A 43 11.14 -10.18 7.84
CA GLU A 43 11.68 -9.59 9.07
C GLU A 43 10.60 -9.43 10.16
N TYR A 44 9.38 -9.06 9.78
CA TYR A 44 8.25 -8.94 10.67
C TYR A 44 7.86 -10.29 11.29
N GLU A 45 7.69 -11.32 10.46
CA GLU A 45 7.38 -12.67 10.90
C GLU A 45 8.44 -13.21 11.87
N ASN A 46 9.72 -13.03 11.54
CA ASN A 46 10.81 -13.47 12.41
C ASN A 46 10.85 -12.73 13.74
N ARG A 47 10.63 -11.41 13.73
CA ARG A 47 10.69 -10.59 14.94
C ARG A 47 9.54 -10.90 15.90
N TYR A 48 8.34 -11.10 15.38
CA TYR A 48 7.14 -11.26 16.18
C TYR A 48 6.66 -12.71 16.29
N ASN A 49 7.38 -13.65 15.67
CA ASN A 49 7.05 -15.07 15.63
C ASN A 49 5.59 -15.31 15.22
N THR A 50 5.20 -14.70 14.10
CA THR A 50 3.85 -14.76 13.52
C THR A 50 3.92 -15.06 12.03
N LYS A 51 2.77 -15.30 11.41
CA LYS A 51 2.64 -15.45 9.95
C LYS A 51 1.70 -14.41 9.39
N ILE A 52 2.16 -13.67 8.38
CA ILE A 52 1.37 -12.71 7.64
C ILE A 52 0.60 -13.47 6.56
N LYS A 53 -0.71 -13.26 6.54
CA LYS A 53 -1.63 -13.94 5.62
C LYS A 53 -2.21 -13.00 4.58
N ALA A 54 -2.29 -11.72 4.90
CA ALA A 54 -2.87 -10.70 4.03
C ALA A 54 -2.22 -9.34 4.29
N ILE A 55 -2.42 -8.44 3.34
CA ILE A 55 -2.07 -7.04 3.45
C ILE A 55 -3.31 -6.19 3.21
N ALA A 56 -3.38 -5.04 3.87
CA ALA A 56 -4.37 -4.02 3.58
C ALA A 56 -3.68 -2.67 3.45
N ALA A 57 -4.17 -1.79 2.59
CA ALA A 57 -3.86 -0.37 2.61
C ALA A 57 -5.13 0.35 3.06
N VAL A 58 -5.05 1.11 4.15
CA VAL A 58 -6.21 1.79 4.74
C VAL A 58 -5.87 3.24 5.06
N GLY A 59 -6.85 4.13 4.93
CA GLY A 59 -6.64 5.56 5.17
C GLY A 59 -7.87 6.39 4.87
N GLU A 60 -7.65 7.60 4.38
CA GLU A 60 -8.69 8.60 4.18
C GLU A 60 -8.66 9.14 2.75
N ARG A 61 -9.85 9.49 2.26
CA ARG A 61 -10.03 10.17 0.99
C ARG A 61 -9.78 11.68 1.11
N TYR A 62 -9.17 12.24 0.08
CA TYR A 62 -8.97 13.67 -0.11
C TYR A 62 -9.41 14.08 -1.51
N SER A 63 -10.41 14.95 -1.60
CA SER A 63 -10.97 15.47 -2.85
C SER A 63 -11.01 17.00 -2.85
N HIS A 64 -10.94 17.58 -4.05
CA HIS A 64 -11.13 19.00 -4.28
C HIS A 64 -12.53 19.51 -3.95
N TYR A 65 -13.53 18.61 -3.87
CA TYR A 65 -14.92 18.96 -3.56
C TYR A 65 -15.26 18.93 -2.05
N GLY A 66 -14.25 18.80 -1.18
CA GLY A 66 -14.47 18.77 0.26
C GLY A 66 -15.32 17.57 0.68
N SER A 67 -16.23 17.78 1.62
CA SER A 67 -17.08 16.69 2.14
C SER A 67 -17.99 16.05 1.07
N ILE A 68 -18.33 16.77 -0.01
CA ILE A 68 -19.14 16.20 -1.12
C ILE A 68 -18.33 15.15 -1.87
N GLY A 69 -17.02 15.35 -1.97
CA GLY A 69 -16.09 14.40 -2.54
C GLY A 69 -15.61 13.34 -1.55
N GLY A 70 -16.26 13.20 -0.37
CA GLY A 70 -15.94 12.17 0.61
C GLY A 70 -14.69 12.44 1.46
N ASN A 71 -14.28 13.71 1.65
CA ASN A 71 -13.08 13.98 2.45
C ASN A 71 -13.21 13.44 3.88
N GLY A 72 -12.20 12.67 4.30
CA GLY A 72 -12.18 12.01 5.61
C GLY A 72 -13.02 10.73 5.67
N GLU A 73 -13.64 10.31 4.57
CA GLU A 73 -14.22 8.97 4.50
C GLU A 73 -13.12 7.91 4.48
N LEU A 74 -13.40 6.80 5.17
CA LEU A 74 -12.54 5.64 5.20
C LEU A 74 -12.44 5.05 3.80
N VAL A 75 -11.21 4.91 3.32
CA VAL A 75 -10.90 4.19 2.10
C VAL A 75 -9.90 3.08 2.41
N GLY A 76 -10.06 1.96 1.73
CA GLY A 76 -9.17 0.85 1.93
C GLY A 76 -9.35 -0.26 0.91
N VAL A 77 -8.25 -0.98 0.69
CA VAL A 77 -8.16 -2.16 -0.14
C VAL A 77 -7.38 -3.22 0.62
N ALA A 78 -7.71 -4.48 0.43
CA ALA A 78 -7.00 -5.59 1.06
C ALA A 78 -6.81 -6.72 0.06
N SER A 79 -5.73 -7.46 0.23
CA SER A 79 -5.41 -8.64 -0.56
C SER A 79 -4.84 -9.74 0.32
N GLU A 80 -5.35 -10.97 0.13
CA GLU A 80 -4.73 -12.18 0.65
C GLU A 80 -3.62 -12.72 -0.27
N GLU A 81 -3.59 -12.25 -1.51
CA GLU A 81 -2.44 -12.40 -2.40
C GLU A 81 -1.51 -11.21 -2.14
N ILE A 82 -0.43 -11.44 -1.39
CA ILE A 82 0.48 -10.39 -0.92
C ILE A 82 1.28 -9.83 -2.11
N ASP A 83 0.66 -8.89 -2.81
CA ASP A 83 1.17 -8.22 -4.01
C ASP A 83 0.60 -6.80 -4.08
N PHE A 84 1.45 -5.83 -4.42
CA PHE A 84 0.98 -4.46 -4.67
C PHE A 84 0.05 -4.34 -5.87
N LEU A 85 0.21 -5.12 -6.94
CA LEU A 85 -0.70 -5.06 -8.12
C LEU A 85 -2.14 -5.34 -7.73
N GLU A 86 -2.36 -6.29 -6.83
CA GLU A 86 -3.70 -6.58 -6.31
C GLU A 86 -4.25 -5.41 -5.50
N LEU A 87 -3.41 -4.78 -4.66
CA LEU A 87 -3.81 -3.58 -3.91
C LEU A 87 -4.10 -2.39 -4.83
N VAL A 88 -3.32 -2.19 -5.89
CA VAL A 88 -3.50 -1.09 -6.86
C VAL A 88 -4.39 -1.44 -8.04
N SER A 89 -5.07 -2.59 -7.99
CA SER A 89 -6.05 -2.95 -9.01
C SER A 89 -7.16 -1.89 -9.11
N ASN A 90 -7.73 -1.76 -10.31
CA ASN A 90 -8.84 -0.85 -10.61
C ASN A 90 -8.54 0.65 -10.35
N CYS A 91 -7.29 1.09 -10.50
CA CYS A 91 -6.96 2.50 -10.66
C CYS A 91 -6.01 2.71 -11.84
N ASP A 92 -6.16 3.84 -12.52
CA ASP A 92 -5.33 4.19 -13.66
C ASP A 92 -3.98 4.76 -13.20
N GLU A 93 -3.99 5.53 -12.11
CA GLU A 93 -2.82 6.23 -11.60
C GLU A 93 -2.62 5.94 -10.11
N PHE A 94 -1.39 5.58 -9.73
CA PHE A 94 -1.04 5.28 -8.36
C PHE A 94 0.42 5.59 -8.01
N GLU A 95 0.66 5.74 -6.71
CA GLU A 95 1.99 5.85 -6.12
C GLU A 95 2.16 4.81 -5.02
N ILE A 96 3.38 4.28 -4.91
CA ILE A 96 3.84 3.50 -3.76
C ILE A 96 5.07 4.20 -3.25
N LEU A 97 5.06 4.59 -1.98
CA LEU A 97 6.17 5.34 -1.39
C LEU A 97 6.40 4.97 0.07
N ILE A 98 7.61 5.22 0.54
CA ILE A 98 7.94 5.13 1.95
C ILE A 98 7.94 6.54 2.54
N THR A 99 7.07 6.76 3.52
CA THR A 99 6.93 8.04 4.22
C THR A 99 8.11 8.28 5.17
N ASP A 100 8.34 9.54 5.52
CA ASP A 100 9.36 9.93 6.52
C ASP A 100 9.11 9.25 7.88
N ASP A 101 7.85 8.98 8.20
CA ASP A 101 7.43 8.26 9.39
C ASP A 101 7.59 6.73 9.29
N LYS A 102 8.19 6.24 8.19
CA LYS A 102 8.52 4.84 7.94
C LYS A 102 7.28 3.98 7.75
N TYR A 103 6.30 4.45 6.98
CA TYR A 103 5.17 3.65 6.52
C TYR A 103 5.27 3.45 5.02
N ILE A 104 4.86 2.27 4.53
CA ILE A 104 4.53 2.14 3.11
C ILE A 104 3.17 2.77 2.91
N ARG A 105 3.09 3.72 1.99
CA ARG A 105 1.87 4.39 1.57
C ARG A 105 1.56 4.03 0.13
N VAL A 106 0.30 3.69 -0.11
CA VAL A 106 -0.31 3.53 -1.43
C VAL A 106 -1.22 4.73 -1.63
N VAL A 107 -1.00 5.48 -2.71
CA VAL A 107 -1.88 6.57 -3.13
C VAL A 107 -2.55 6.13 -4.42
N LYS A 108 -3.87 6.10 -4.45
CA LYS A 108 -4.63 5.95 -5.71
C LYS A 108 -5.18 7.31 -6.10
N HIS A 109 -4.98 7.68 -7.35
CA HIS A 109 -5.55 8.90 -7.92
C HIS A 109 -6.84 8.57 -8.66
N ASP A 110 -7.81 9.47 -8.55
CA ASP A 110 -8.97 9.50 -9.42
C ASP A 110 -9.21 10.93 -9.91
N HIS A 111 -10.20 11.09 -10.80
CA HIS A 111 -10.52 12.37 -11.42
C HIS A 111 -10.76 13.51 -10.41
N ASP A 112 -11.25 13.19 -9.21
CA ASP A 112 -11.75 14.16 -8.24
C ASP A 112 -10.89 14.27 -6.97
N GLY A 113 -9.87 13.42 -6.83
CA GLY A 113 -9.04 13.38 -5.63
C GLY A 113 -8.10 12.19 -5.53
N ILE A 114 -7.66 11.94 -4.30
CA ILE A 114 -6.72 10.87 -3.95
C ILE A 114 -7.23 10.07 -2.76
N ASN A 115 -6.90 8.79 -2.77
CA ASN A 115 -7.05 7.89 -1.63
C ASN A 115 -5.65 7.59 -1.09
N ALA A 116 -5.26 8.22 0.01
CA ALA A 116 -3.96 8.05 0.62
C ALA A 116 -4.05 7.02 1.77
N MET A 117 -3.45 5.86 1.56
CA MET A 117 -3.64 4.68 2.40
C MET A 117 -2.31 4.11 2.87
N ASP A 118 -2.15 3.88 4.17
CA ASP A 118 -0.95 3.26 4.72
C ASP A 118 -1.12 1.75 4.88
N LEU A 119 -0.03 1.01 4.69
CA LEU A 119 -0.02 -0.44 4.76
C LEU A 119 -0.26 -0.96 6.19
N VAL A 120 -1.05 -2.02 6.28
CA VAL A 120 -1.31 -2.84 7.46
C VAL A 120 -1.01 -4.29 7.11
N LEU A 121 -0.16 -4.94 7.89
CA LEU A 121 0.05 -6.39 7.81
C LEU A 121 -0.99 -7.12 8.67
N LEU A 122 -1.62 -8.14 8.10
CA LEU A 122 -2.63 -8.96 8.76
C LEU A 122 -2.08 -10.37 8.95
N THR A 123 -2.08 -10.83 10.19
CA THR A 123 -1.63 -12.17 10.54
C THR A 123 -2.70 -13.22 10.24
N GLU A 124 -2.31 -14.49 10.16
CA GLU A 124 -3.25 -15.61 10.01
C GLU A 124 -4.39 -15.59 11.04
N ASN A 125 -4.08 -15.27 12.30
CA ASN A 125 -5.09 -15.21 13.36
C ASN A 125 -6.08 -14.05 13.17
N GLU A 126 -5.64 -12.93 12.61
CA GLU A 126 -6.51 -11.77 12.39
C GLU A 126 -7.37 -11.95 11.15
N VAL A 127 -6.83 -12.54 10.08
CA VAL A 127 -7.63 -12.96 8.93
C VAL A 127 -8.67 -14.00 9.36
N LYS A 128 -8.30 -14.96 10.21
CA LYS A 128 -9.25 -15.90 10.80
C LYS A 128 -10.33 -15.19 11.63
N MET A 129 -9.94 -14.23 12.47
CA MET A 129 -10.88 -13.45 13.27
C MET A 129 -11.85 -12.64 12.40
N TYR A 130 -11.39 -12.08 11.27
CA TYR A 130 -12.26 -11.45 10.29
C TYR A 130 -13.31 -12.45 9.78
N TYR A 131 -12.90 -13.64 9.32
CA TYR A 131 -13.85 -14.64 8.81
C TYR A 131 -14.83 -15.16 9.87
N GLU A 132 -14.41 -15.24 11.14
CA GLU A 132 -15.29 -15.59 12.25
C GLU A 132 -16.36 -14.51 12.53
N ASN A 133 -16.13 -13.27 12.08
CA ASN A 133 -16.99 -12.11 12.32
C ASN A 133 -17.30 -11.35 11.02
N GLU A 134 -17.34 -12.03 9.87
CA GLU A 134 -17.38 -11.37 8.55
C GLU A 134 -18.63 -10.49 8.35
N TYR A 135 -19.70 -10.76 9.08
CA TYR A 135 -20.95 -9.98 9.03
C TYR A 135 -20.88 -8.67 9.83
N ASP A 136 -19.86 -8.48 10.65
CA ASP A 136 -19.64 -7.24 11.42
C ASP A 136 -18.86 -6.19 10.62
N TYR A 137 -18.33 -6.56 9.44
CA TYR A 137 -17.48 -5.72 8.60
C TYR A 137 -17.94 -5.80 7.14
N PHE A 138 -17.79 -4.72 6.38
CA PHE A 138 -18.05 -4.71 4.94
C PHE A 138 -17.00 -5.51 4.17
N ASN A 139 -15.73 -5.45 4.60
CA ASN A 139 -14.62 -6.19 4.00
C ASN A 139 -13.40 -6.23 4.94
N LEU A 140 -12.35 -6.95 4.50
CA LEU A 140 -11.10 -7.11 5.26
C LEU A 140 -10.34 -5.78 5.48
N ALA A 141 -10.47 -4.81 4.58
CA ALA A 141 -9.82 -3.51 4.73
C ALA A 141 -10.49 -2.66 5.83
N GLU A 142 -11.82 -2.67 5.94
CA GLU A 142 -12.53 -2.03 7.05
C GLU A 142 -12.16 -2.69 8.38
N PHE A 143 -12.16 -4.02 8.42
CA PHE A 143 -11.69 -4.76 9.60
C PHE A 143 -10.29 -4.30 10.03
N ALA A 144 -9.37 -4.18 9.07
CA ALA A 144 -8.02 -3.69 9.34
C ALA A 144 -8.03 -2.25 9.88
N PHE A 145 -8.75 -1.33 9.25
CA PHE A 145 -8.82 0.06 9.68
C PHE A 145 -9.32 0.20 11.13
N ILE A 146 -10.37 -0.54 11.50
CA ILE A 146 -10.98 -0.46 12.84
C ILE A 146 -10.06 -1.07 13.91
N ASN A 147 -9.40 -2.20 13.60
CA ASN A 147 -8.74 -3.02 14.60
C ASN A 147 -7.21 -2.89 14.63
N LYS A 148 -6.59 -2.23 13.64
CA LYS A 148 -5.14 -2.17 13.48
C LYS A 148 -4.62 -0.76 13.37
N LYS A 149 -3.36 -0.63 13.79
CA LYS A 149 -2.53 0.52 13.43
C LYS A 149 -1.76 0.21 12.15
N HIS A 150 -1.42 1.26 11.40
CA HIS A 150 -0.51 1.16 10.26
C HIS A 150 0.80 0.51 10.66
N THR A 151 1.35 -0.32 9.79
CA THR A 151 2.54 -1.12 10.09
C THR A 151 3.78 -0.30 9.78
N LYS A 152 4.48 0.11 10.84
CA LYS A 152 5.73 0.88 10.72
C LYS A 152 6.88 -0.03 10.29
N LEU A 153 7.59 0.36 9.25
CA LEU A 153 8.78 -0.28 8.73
C LEU A 153 9.92 -0.26 9.74
N PHE A 154 10.72 -1.31 9.71
CA PHE A 154 11.98 -1.46 10.42
C PHE A 154 12.88 -2.44 9.68
N GLY A 155 14.12 -2.59 10.16
CA GLY A 155 15.05 -3.59 9.63
C GLY A 155 15.72 -3.16 8.34
N SER A 156 16.12 -4.13 7.51
CA SER A 156 17.02 -3.90 6.38
C SER A 156 16.39 -3.08 5.25
N VAL A 157 15.05 -3.10 5.13
CA VAL A 157 14.30 -2.31 4.13
C VAL A 157 14.46 -0.80 4.29
N LEU A 158 14.90 -0.33 5.47
CA LEU A 158 15.22 1.08 5.69
C LEU A 158 16.66 1.43 5.31
N SER A 159 17.57 0.44 5.28
CA SER A 159 18.97 0.63 4.91
C SER A 159 19.23 0.50 3.40
N SER A 160 18.39 -0.24 2.67
CA SER A 160 18.45 -0.35 1.21
C SER A 160 18.13 0.97 0.48
N ASN A 161 17.44 1.87 1.18
CA ASN A 161 16.88 3.10 0.64
C ASN A 161 17.79 4.33 0.77
N GLU A 162 18.95 4.18 1.44
CA GLU A 162 19.97 5.24 1.53
C GLU A 162 21.00 5.19 0.38
N CYS A 163 20.87 4.26 -0.58
CA CYS A 163 21.86 4.02 -1.64
C CYS A 163 21.46 4.51 -3.03
N VAL A 164 20.34 5.21 -3.17
CA VAL A 164 19.92 5.84 -4.44
C VAL A 164 19.80 7.35 -4.22
N ALA A 165 20.94 8.02 -4.21
CA ALA A 165 21.07 9.47 -4.22
C ALA A 165 22.18 9.87 -5.21
#